data_AF-K6H9J3-F1
#
_entry.id   AF-K6H9J3-F1
#
_cell.length_a   1.000
_cell.length_b   1.000
_cell.length_c   1.000
_cell.angle_alpha   90.00
_cell.angle_beta   90.00
_cell.angle_gamma   90.00
#
_symmetry.space_group_name_H-M   'P 1'
#
loop_
_entity.id
_entity.type
_entity.pdbx_description
1 polymer ?
#
loop_
_entity_poly.entity_id
_entity_poly.type
_entity_poly.pdbx_seq_one_letter_code
_entity_poly.pdbx_strand_id
1 'polypeptide(L)'
;MRLFLLACLGLALTALGAACTPQRVTDSEFRGFCYTSGGGRNDSCDSISLCNDFDSMALAVKHASRQDCEKACDTVSASLTAANQFNGCLPVVVTGATWCHKYCLSNYPQ
;
A
#
# COMPACT_ATOMS: atom_id res chain seq x y z
N MET A 1 -21.23 -30.22 37.62
CA MET A 1 -19.91 -29.57 37.70
C MET A 1 -19.06 -29.66 36.41
N ARG A 2 -19.18 -30.70 35.56
CA ARG A 2 -18.41 -30.81 34.30
C ARG A 2 -18.80 -29.82 33.19
N LEU A 3 -20.06 -29.37 33.16
CA LEU A 3 -20.57 -28.44 32.13
C LEU A 3 -20.02 -27.01 32.28
N PHE A 4 -19.72 -26.58 33.51
CA PHE A 4 -19.17 -25.23 33.76
C PHE A 4 -17.69 -25.10 33.33
N LEU A 5 -16.92 -26.19 33.37
CA LEU A 5 -15.52 -26.18 32.93
C LEU A 5 -15.37 -26.06 31.41
N LEU A 6 -16.32 -26.60 30.65
CA LEU A 6 -16.33 -26.51 29.18
C LEU A 6 -16.73 -25.10 28.70
N ALA A 7 -17.62 -24.41 29.41
CA ALA A 7 -18.04 -23.05 29.07
C ALA A 7 -16.91 -22.03 29.23
N CYS A 8 -16.05 -22.20 30.25
CA CYS A 8 -14.90 -21.31 30.46
C CYS A 8 -13.79 -21.51 29.42
N LEU A 9 -13.62 -22.73 28.89
CA LEU A 9 -12.60 -22.99 27.87
C LEU A 9 -13.00 -22.40 26.50
N GLY A 10 -14.30 -22.37 26.19
CA GLY A 10 -14.83 -21.77 24.96
C GLY A 10 -14.67 -20.25 24.88
N LEU A 11 -14.79 -19.56 26.03
CA LEU A 11 -14.62 -18.09 26.09
C LEU A 11 -13.15 -17.65 25.94
N ALA A 12 -12.19 -18.48 26.34
CA ALA A 12 -10.77 -18.15 26.21
C ALA A 12 -10.30 -18.19 24.73
N LEU A 13 -10.90 -19.06 23.92
CA LEU A 13 -10.56 -19.22 22.50
C LEU A 13 -11.09 -18.08 21.61
N THR A 14 -12.21 -17.45 21.97
CA THR A 14 -12.76 -16.31 21.22
C THR A 14 -11.99 -15.01 21.48
N ALA A 15 -11.31 -14.88 22.62
CA ALA A 15 -10.48 -13.71 22.94
C ALA A 15 -9.16 -13.68 22.15
N LEU A 16 -8.64 -14.84 21.72
CA LEU A 16 -7.40 -14.95 20.94
C LEU A 16 -7.58 -14.69 19.44
N GLY A 17 -8.81 -14.71 18.93
CA GLY A 17 -9.11 -14.52 17.50
C GLY A 17 -9.32 -13.05 17.07
N ALA A 18 -9.34 -12.10 18.01
CA ALA A 18 -9.89 -10.76 17.77
C ALA A 18 -8.89 -9.67 17.35
N ALA A 19 -7.58 -9.95 17.17
CA ALA A 19 -6.61 -8.86 17.04
C ALA A 19 -5.53 -9.02 15.96
N CYS A 20 -5.83 -9.73 14.87
CA CYS A 20 -5.02 -9.64 13.64
C CYS A 20 -5.75 -8.77 12.61
N THR A 21 -6.07 -7.52 12.94
CA THR A 21 -6.38 -6.53 11.90
C THR A 21 -5.07 -6.21 11.16
N PRO A 22 -5.00 -6.43 9.84
CA PRO A 22 -3.82 -6.04 9.07
C PRO A 22 -3.53 -4.56 9.33
N GLN A 23 -2.31 -4.25 9.75
CA GLN A 23 -1.90 -2.87 9.94
C GLN A 23 -2.09 -2.12 8.62
N ARG A 24 -2.83 -1.01 8.67
CA ARG A 24 -3.04 -0.17 7.50
C ARG A 24 -1.71 0.48 7.13
N VAL A 25 -1.40 0.45 5.84
CA VAL A 25 -0.29 1.24 5.32
C VAL A 25 -0.69 2.69 5.42
N THR A 26 0.08 3.45 6.17
CA THR A 26 -0.07 4.90 6.31
C THR A 26 0.58 5.63 5.14
N ASP A 27 0.18 6.88 4.90
CA ASP A 27 0.81 7.75 3.92
C ASP A 27 2.32 7.91 4.18
N SER A 28 2.72 7.97 5.47
CA SER A 28 4.12 8.04 5.87
C SER A 28 4.90 6.77 5.54
N GLU A 29 4.28 5.60 5.69
CA GLU A 29 4.90 4.33 5.29
C GLU A 29 5.04 4.28 3.77
N PHE A 30 3.98 4.61 3.03
CA PHE A 30 4.04 4.72 1.57
C PHE A 30 5.20 5.62 1.13
N ARG A 31 5.25 6.86 1.64
CA ARG A 31 6.29 7.84 1.32
C ARG A 31 7.68 7.31 1.68
N GLY A 32 7.85 6.82 2.91
CA GLY A 32 9.10 6.26 3.39
C GLY A 32 9.61 5.15 2.49
N PHE A 33 8.76 4.19 2.14
CA PHE A 33 9.14 3.10 1.26
C PHE A 33 9.36 3.56 -0.18
N CYS A 34 8.47 4.34 -0.77
CA CYS A 34 8.58 4.78 -2.16
C CYS A 34 9.86 5.62 -2.38
N TYR A 35 10.14 6.58 -1.51
CA TYR A 35 11.32 7.44 -1.65
C TYR A 35 12.65 6.70 -1.43
N THR A 36 12.67 5.61 -0.66
CA THR A 36 13.90 4.88 -0.32
C THR A 36 14.21 3.68 -1.21
N SER A 37 13.25 3.21 -2.01
CA SER A 37 13.34 1.90 -2.68
C SER A 37 13.65 1.95 -4.17
N GLY A 38 13.66 3.12 -4.80
CA GLY A 38 13.78 3.24 -6.26
C GLY A 38 15.13 3.71 -6.80
N GLY A 39 15.99 4.31 -5.97
CA GLY A 39 17.26 4.87 -6.42
C GLY A 39 18.42 4.07 -5.84
N GLY A 40 18.97 3.12 -6.60
CA GLY A 40 20.29 2.61 -6.29
C GLY A 40 21.28 3.77 -6.21
N ARG A 41 22.41 3.57 -5.54
CA ARG A 41 23.46 4.60 -5.34
C ARG A 41 23.97 5.25 -6.66
N ASN A 42 23.58 4.71 -7.81
CA ASN A 42 23.96 5.10 -9.17
C ASN A 42 22.77 5.52 -10.06
N ASP A 43 21.53 5.49 -9.57
CA ASP A 43 20.35 5.81 -10.39
C ASP A 43 20.04 7.31 -10.27
N SER A 44 20.13 8.04 -11.38
CA SER A 44 19.85 9.48 -11.49
C SER A 44 18.36 9.84 -11.47
N CYS A 45 17.51 8.92 -11.01
CA CYS A 45 16.07 9.06 -11.06
C CYS A 45 15.56 9.88 -9.88
N ASP A 46 14.72 10.87 -10.18
CA ASP A 46 14.06 11.67 -9.16
C ASP A 46 12.93 10.85 -8.51
N SER A 47 13.30 10.00 -7.55
CA SER A 47 12.35 9.18 -6.82
C SER A 47 11.35 10.01 -6.02
N ILE A 48 11.71 11.21 -5.61
CA ILE A 48 10.82 12.10 -4.86
C ILE A 48 9.67 12.55 -5.77
N SER A 49 9.98 13.08 -6.96
CA SER A 49 8.92 13.53 -7.88
C SER A 49 8.04 12.37 -8.35
N LEU A 50 8.62 11.22 -8.71
CA LEU A 50 7.85 10.06 -9.17
C LEU A 50 6.91 9.52 -8.08
N CYS A 51 7.35 9.49 -6.83
CA CYS A 51 6.52 9.07 -5.70
C CYS A 51 5.48 10.13 -5.29
N ASN A 52 5.76 11.42 -5.50
CA ASN A 52 4.80 12.49 -5.29
C ASN A 52 3.61 12.42 -6.26
N ASP A 53 3.81 11.92 -7.47
CA ASP A 53 2.71 11.73 -8.42
C ASP A 53 1.74 10.66 -7.90
N PHE A 54 2.22 9.56 -7.33
CA PHE A 54 1.37 8.59 -6.66
C PHE A 54 0.66 9.18 -5.43
N ASP A 55 1.40 9.93 -4.59
CA ASP A 55 0.84 10.56 -3.39
C ASP A 55 -0.29 11.53 -3.74
N SER A 56 -0.07 12.43 -4.69
CA SER A 56 -1.00 13.50 -5.04
C SER A 56 -2.18 13.05 -5.90
N MET A 57 -1.96 12.07 -6.80
CA MET A 57 -2.96 11.67 -7.78
C MET A 57 -3.76 10.43 -7.37
N ALA A 58 -3.23 9.60 -6.47
CA ALA A 58 -3.92 8.42 -5.96
C ALA A 58 -4.18 8.50 -4.44
N LEU A 59 -3.15 8.70 -3.61
CA LEU A 59 -3.34 8.55 -2.15
C LEU A 59 -4.09 9.72 -1.50
N ALA A 60 -3.86 10.95 -1.98
CA ALA A 60 -4.52 12.16 -1.49
C ALA A 60 -5.99 12.25 -1.92
N VAL A 61 -6.42 11.39 -2.85
CA VAL A 61 -7.80 11.33 -3.33
C VAL A 61 -8.58 10.32 -2.51
N LYS A 62 -9.79 10.70 -2.09
CA LYS A 62 -10.69 9.77 -1.43
C LYS A 62 -11.39 8.90 -2.47
N HIS A 63 -11.18 7.59 -2.39
CA HIS A 63 -11.77 6.63 -3.32
C HIS A 63 -13.07 6.04 -2.82
N ALA A 64 -13.94 5.65 -3.76
CA ALA A 64 -15.22 5.02 -3.43
C ALA A 64 -15.06 3.53 -3.06
N SER A 65 -14.02 2.88 -3.57
CA SER A 65 -13.76 1.46 -3.36
C SER A 65 -12.27 1.14 -3.55
N ARG A 66 -11.89 -0.10 -3.20
CA ARG A 66 -10.55 -0.60 -3.49
C ARG A 66 -10.21 -0.55 -4.97
N GLN A 67 -11.16 -0.97 -5.82
CA GLN A 67 -10.96 -1.02 -7.27
C GLN A 67 -10.77 0.38 -7.85
N ASP A 68 -11.47 1.38 -7.30
CA ASP A 68 -11.29 2.78 -7.68
C ASP A 68 -9.90 3.30 -7.31
N CYS A 69 -9.42 2.98 -6.11
CA CYS A 69 -8.05 3.30 -5.66
C CYS A 69 -6.97 2.61 -6.51
N GLU A 70 -7.10 1.30 -6.76
CA GLU A 70 -6.15 0.54 -7.57
C GLU A 70 -6.08 1.08 -9.00
N LYS A 71 -7.23 1.47 -9.58
CA LYS A 71 -7.27 2.08 -10.91
C LYS A 71 -6.56 3.44 -10.95
N ALA A 72 -6.63 4.22 -9.88
CA ALA A 72 -5.87 5.46 -9.78
C ALA A 72 -4.35 5.18 -9.74
N CYS A 73 -3.92 4.20 -8.94
CA CYS A 73 -2.52 3.75 -8.93
C CYS A 73 -2.06 3.29 -10.33
N ASP A 74 -2.86 2.48 -11.03
CA ASP A 74 -2.56 2.01 -12.38
C ASP A 74 -2.44 3.16 -13.38
N THR A 75 -3.30 4.17 -13.25
CA THR A 75 -3.29 5.35 -14.13
C THR A 75 -2.00 6.15 -13.96
N VAL A 76 -1.59 6.40 -12.72
CA VAL A 76 -0.32 7.07 -12.41
C VAL A 76 0.86 6.23 -12.92
N SER A 77 0.86 4.94 -12.62
CA SER A 77 1.91 4.00 -13.06
C SER A 77 2.06 3.95 -14.57
N ALA A 78 0.96 3.91 -15.33
CA ALA A 78 0.97 3.92 -16.79
C ALA A 78 1.53 5.24 -17.35
N SER A 79 1.13 6.37 -16.78
CA SER A 79 1.63 7.70 -17.17
C SER A 79 3.14 7.81 -16.93
N LEU A 80 3.59 7.44 -15.73
CA LEU A 80 5.00 7.45 -15.37
C LEU A 80 5.82 6.46 -16.18
N THR A 81 5.30 5.27 -16.45
CA THR A 81 5.96 4.28 -17.29
C THR A 81 6.18 4.82 -18.70
N ALA A 82 5.16 5.43 -19.30
CA ALA A 82 5.29 6.03 -20.63
C ALA A 82 6.38 7.12 -20.66
N ALA A 83 6.48 7.93 -19.60
CA ALA A 83 7.49 8.99 -19.48
C ALA A 83 8.91 8.46 -19.14
N ASN A 84 9.02 7.30 -18.49
CA ASN A 84 10.28 6.80 -17.91
C ASN A 84 10.75 5.45 -18.49
N GLN A 85 10.10 4.95 -19.53
CA GLN A 85 10.43 3.64 -20.09
C GLN A 85 11.84 3.52 -20.69
N PHE A 86 12.50 4.65 -21.01
CA PHE A 86 13.83 4.67 -21.64
C PHE A 86 14.94 5.29 -20.79
N ASN A 87 14.63 5.77 -19.57
CA ASN A 87 15.58 6.52 -18.75
C ASN A 87 16.06 5.77 -17.48
N GLY A 88 15.70 4.49 -17.36
CA GLY A 88 16.12 3.66 -16.23
C GLY A 88 15.32 3.88 -14.94
N CYS A 89 14.31 4.75 -14.92
CA CYS A 89 13.52 5.06 -13.73
C CYS A 89 12.31 4.13 -13.52
N LEU A 90 12.09 3.20 -14.45
CA LEU A 90 11.08 2.14 -14.35
C LEU A 90 11.04 1.41 -13.00
N PRO A 91 12.17 1.01 -12.38
CA PRO A 91 12.16 0.35 -11.07
C PRO A 91 11.54 1.20 -9.95
N VAL A 92 11.75 2.52 -9.98
CA VAL A 92 11.11 3.47 -9.06
C VAL A 92 9.60 3.45 -9.26
N VAL A 93 9.15 3.55 -10.52
CA VAL A 93 7.73 3.59 -10.90
C VAL A 93 7.02 2.31 -10.45
N VAL A 94 7.61 1.15 -10.74
CA VAL A 94 7.08 -0.16 -10.32
C VAL A 94 6.98 -0.28 -8.81
N THR A 95 7.97 0.23 -8.09
CA THR A 95 7.96 0.18 -6.63
C THR A 95 6.90 1.11 -6.04
N GLY A 96 6.77 2.32 -6.58
CA GLY A 96 5.70 3.25 -6.23
C GLY A 96 4.32 2.66 -6.47
N ALA A 97 4.09 2.04 -7.62
CA ALA A 97 2.85 1.34 -7.93
C ALA A 97 2.57 0.22 -6.90
N THR A 98 3.56 -0.62 -6.60
CA THR A 98 3.43 -1.72 -5.63
C THR A 98 2.99 -1.22 -4.26
N TRP A 99 3.59 -0.13 -3.76
CA TRP A 99 3.20 0.45 -2.48
C TRP A 99 1.84 1.15 -2.54
N CYS A 100 1.50 1.78 -3.66
CA CYS A 100 0.17 2.34 -3.90
C CYS A 100 -0.92 1.27 -3.81
N HIS A 101 -0.74 0.11 -4.45
CA HIS A 101 -1.69 -1.01 -4.36
C HIS A 101 -1.79 -1.58 -2.94
N LYS A 102 -0.67 -1.70 -2.21
CA LYS A 102 -0.70 -2.11 -0.79
C LYS A 102 -1.48 -1.11 0.07
N TYR A 103 -1.31 0.18 -0.18
CA TYR A 103 -2.11 1.22 0.46
C TYR A 103 -3.60 1.01 0.19
N CYS A 104 -3.99 0.83 -1.08
CA CYS A 104 -5.38 0.58 -1.46
C CYS A 104 -5.97 -0.67 -0.77
N LEU A 105 -5.24 -1.79 -0.77
CA LEU A 105 -5.65 -3.03 -0.14
C LEU A 105 -5.93 -2.85 1.36
N SER A 106 -5.11 -2.04 2.03
CA SER A 106 -5.16 -1.87 3.48
C SER A 106 -6.18 -0.83 3.94
N ASN A 107 -6.45 0.19 3.13
CA ASN A 107 -7.33 1.31 3.48
C ASN A 107 -8.76 1.19 2.93
N TYR A 108 -8.96 0.39 1.88
CA TYR A 108 -10.27 0.18 1.24
C TYR A 108 -10.67 -1.31 1.32
N PRO A 109 -11.42 -1.73 2.36
CA PRO A 109 -12.06 -3.04 2.37
C PRO A 109 -13.06 -3.17 1.19
N GLN A 110 -13.30 -4.40 0.72
CA GLN A 110 -14.14 -4.67 -0.47
C GLN A 110 -15.53 -4.06 -0.33
#